data_AF-A0A3M1GPE4-F1
#
_entry.id   AF-A0A3M1GPE4-F1
#
_cell.length_a   1.000
_cell.length_b   1.000
_cell.length_c   1.000
_cell.angle_alpha   90.00
_cell.angle_beta   90.00
_cell.angle_gamma   90.00
#
_symmetry.space_group_name_H-M   'P 1'
#
loop_
_entity.id
_entity.type
_entity.pdbx_description
1 polymer ?
#
loop_
_entity_poly.entity_id
_entity_poly.type
_entity_poly.pdbx_seq_one_letter_code
_entity_poly.pdbx_strand_id
1 'polypeptide(L)'
;MPIGRPAGKRPGPQPAFFAVEIAGEPVLGIEVALVAAGVLCWVGALVRGSVHRWWSAPQQLPPWPISGSDFALFVLLFLSLYSLAPIAVARVLGQDLSDLDPGEMLVQGYATQASILAAWALFRLHPAAETPRGRTGLAAAVGTGLTAFLFLIPALMATIGGWYWLLEVAGLDPQPQDVIEIIQAAPPSERLYWVLLAVVVAPVCEELVFRGYVFRFLHQRMPLLPAAIISGAVFASAHFNLLTFLPLLLLGAVLGILYAKTGRLAASIALHMVFNLNTVIVVLLGGAA
;
A
#
# COMPACT_ATOMS: atom_id res chain seq x y z
N MET A 1 28.02 -20.26 -55.78
CA MET A 1 27.16 -20.52 -54.60
C MET A 1 27.99 -20.20 -53.36
N PRO A 2 27.94 -18.96 -52.82
CA PRO A 2 28.65 -18.64 -51.58
C PRO A 2 27.77 -18.95 -50.38
N ILE A 3 28.31 -19.73 -49.45
CA ILE A 3 27.68 -20.17 -48.20
C ILE A 3 27.62 -18.96 -47.26
N GLY A 4 26.40 -18.49 -46.96
CA GLY A 4 26.17 -17.42 -46.00
C GLY A 4 26.49 -17.87 -44.57
N ARG A 5 27.32 -17.10 -43.87
CA ARG A 5 27.51 -17.23 -42.42
C ARG A 5 26.16 -17.03 -41.71
N PRO A 6 25.84 -17.78 -40.64
CA PRO A 6 24.65 -17.51 -39.86
C PRO A 6 24.78 -16.13 -39.21
N ALA A 7 23.77 -15.29 -39.42
CA ALA A 7 23.65 -14.00 -38.76
C ALA A 7 23.69 -14.23 -37.24
N GLY A 8 24.68 -13.63 -36.57
CA GLY A 8 24.70 -13.57 -35.12
C GLY A 8 23.39 -12.96 -34.65
N LYS A 9 22.67 -13.66 -33.78
CA LYS A 9 21.54 -13.09 -33.04
C LYS A 9 22.06 -11.79 -32.41
N ARG A 10 21.48 -10.65 -32.80
CA ARG A 10 21.66 -9.42 -32.05
C ARG A 10 21.28 -9.74 -30.60
N PRO A 11 22.09 -9.37 -29.59
CA PRO A 11 21.60 -9.42 -28.23
C PRO A 11 20.30 -8.63 -28.19
N GLY A 12 19.23 -9.25 -27.67
CA GLY A 12 17.98 -8.54 -27.43
C GLY A 12 18.23 -7.33 -26.51
N PRO A 13 17.35 -6.32 -26.51
CA PRO A 13 17.43 -5.26 -25.53
C PRO A 13 17.56 -5.89 -24.14
N GLN A 14 18.58 -5.49 -23.39
CA GLN A 14 18.75 -5.96 -22.02
C GLN A 14 17.51 -5.53 -21.21
N PRO A 15 16.99 -6.39 -20.32
CA PRO A 15 15.82 -6.06 -19.51
C PRO A 15 16.11 -4.82 -18.67
N ALA A 16 15.22 -3.82 -18.78
CA ALA A 16 15.31 -2.50 -18.17
C ALA A 16 15.35 -2.49 -16.63
N PHE A 17 15.36 -3.66 -15.98
CA PHE A 17 15.34 -3.82 -14.53
C PHE A 17 16.61 -4.49 -13.97
N PHE A 18 17.42 -5.15 -14.82
CA PHE A 18 18.81 -5.46 -14.50
C PHE A 18 19.76 -4.37 -14.99
N ALA A 19 19.28 -3.46 -15.85
CA ALA A 19 19.74 -2.08 -15.90
C ALA A 19 19.07 -1.27 -14.79
N VAL A 20 19.24 -1.72 -13.54
CA VAL A 20 19.57 -0.78 -12.49
C VAL A 20 20.94 -0.21 -12.90
N GLU A 21 20.93 0.77 -13.81
CA GLU A 21 21.81 1.92 -13.58
C GLU A 21 21.48 2.29 -12.14
N ILE A 22 22.39 1.95 -11.23
CA ILE A 22 22.25 2.08 -9.78
C ILE A 22 21.38 3.30 -9.55
N ALA A 23 20.12 3.09 -9.15
CA ALA A 23 19.24 4.16 -8.70
C ALA A 23 20.13 5.07 -7.89
N GLY A 24 20.42 6.28 -8.39
CA GLY A 24 21.73 6.93 -8.21
C GLY A 24 22.35 6.59 -6.86
N GLU A 25 23.63 6.16 -6.80
CA GLU A 25 24.38 5.73 -5.59
C GLU A 25 23.72 6.01 -4.21
N PRO A 26 23.27 7.23 -3.86
CA PRO A 26 22.42 7.48 -2.68
C PRO A 26 21.19 6.56 -2.45
N VAL A 27 20.38 6.19 -3.45
CA VAL A 27 19.14 5.40 -3.23
C VAL A 27 19.46 3.98 -2.79
N LEU A 28 20.40 3.34 -3.49
CA LEU A 28 20.89 2.03 -3.11
C LEU A 28 21.46 2.05 -1.69
N GLY A 29 22.21 3.10 -1.34
CA GLY A 29 22.73 3.30 0.01
C GLY A 29 21.62 3.39 1.08
N ILE A 30 20.53 4.11 0.80
CA ILE A 30 19.38 4.23 1.71
C ILE A 30 18.70 2.88 1.91
N GLU A 31 18.39 2.17 0.84
CA GLU A 31 17.70 0.87 0.93
C GLU A 31 18.55 -0.19 1.65
N VAL A 32 19.84 -0.27 1.34
CA VAL A 32 20.77 -1.16 2.04
C VAL A 32 20.84 -0.82 3.52
N ALA A 33 20.90 0.47 3.88
CA ALA A 33 20.90 0.90 5.27
C ALA A 33 19.59 0.55 6.00
N LEU A 34 18.43 0.74 5.37
CA LEU A 34 17.12 0.40 5.93
C LEU A 34 16.98 -1.11 6.14
N VAL A 35 17.38 -1.91 5.16
CA VAL A 35 17.37 -3.38 5.27
C VAL A 35 18.32 -3.84 6.37
N ALA A 36 19.55 -3.31 6.43
CA ALA A 36 20.51 -3.64 7.47
C ALA A 36 19.98 -3.27 8.87
N ALA A 37 19.40 -2.07 9.03
CA ALA A 37 18.76 -1.65 10.26
C ALA A 37 17.60 -2.59 10.64
N GLY A 38 16.78 -2.98 9.68
CA GLY A 38 15.69 -3.93 9.88
C GLY A 38 16.16 -5.32 10.34
N VAL A 39 17.22 -5.84 9.73
CA VAL A 39 17.85 -7.11 10.14
C VAL A 39 18.40 -7.00 11.57
N LEU A 40 19.09 -5.91 11.90
CA LEU A 40 19.59 -5.66 13.26
C LEU A 40 18.44 -5.57 14.29
N CYS A 41 17.33 -4.92 13.92
CA CYS A 41 16.11 -4.88 14.74
C CYS A 41 15.55 -6.28 14.98
N TRP A 42 15.47 -7.12 13.94
CA TRP A 42 15.03 -8.52 14.04
C TRP A 42 15.94 -9.33 14.97
N VAL A 43 17.25 -9.31 14.75
CA VAL A 43 18.22 -10.03 15.58
C VAL A 43 18.12 -9.59 17.03
N GLY A 44 18.11 -8.28 17.29
CA GLY A 44 17.96 -7.74 18.64
C GLY A 44 16.65 -8.14 19.31
N ALA A 45 15.54 -8.17 18.57
CA ALA A 45 14.24 -8.58 19.09
C ALA A 45 14.15 -10.09 19.37
N LEU A 46 14.80 -10.93 18.56
CA LEU A 46 14.89 -12.37 18.78
C LEU A 46 15.72 -12.66 20.04
N VAL A 47 16.91 -12.06 20.16
CA VAL A 47 17.79 -12.21 21.34
C VAL A 47 17.08 -11.78 22.62
N ARG A 48 16.31 -10.68 22.57
CA ARG A 48 15.56 -10.18 23.74
C ARG A 48 14.25 -10.94 23.99
N GLY A 49 13.85 -11.89 23.15
CA GLY A 49 12.54 -12.57 23.21
C GLY A 49 11.34 -11.66 22.96
N SER A 50 11.56 -10.47 22.38
CA SER A 50 10.51 -9.47 22.12
C SER A 50 9.49 -9.95 21.09
N VAL A 51 9.94 -10.71 20.08
CA VAL A 51 9.05 -11.28 19.04
C VAL A 51 8.02 -12.21 19.67
N HIS A 52 8.48 -13.14 20.52
CA HIS A 52 7.58 -14.07 21.21
C HIS A 52 6.62 -13.31 22.14
N ARG A 53 7.13 -12.36 22.95
CA ARG A 53 6.27 -11.54 23.83
C ARG A 53 5.20 -10.77 23.05
N TRP A 54 5.55 -10.20 21.90
CA TRP A 54 4.61 -9.43 21.08
C TRP A 54 3.51 -10.33 20.48
N TRP A 55 3.88 -11.51 19.98
CA TRP A 55 2.94 -12.49 19.47
C TRP A 55 2.03 -13.08 20.56
N SER A 56 2.57 -13.33 21.74
CA SER A 56 1.82 -13.83 22.91
C SER A 56 0.98 -12.75 23.59
N ALA A 57 1.27 -11.46 23.39
CA ALA A 57 0.50 -10.37 23.97
C ALA A 57 -0.96 -10.40 23.46
N PRO A 58 -1.94 -10.17 24.35
CA PRO A 58 -3.34 -10.09 23.96
C PRO A 58 -3.57 -9.05 22.88
N GLN A 59 -4.50 -9.33 21.99
CA GLN A 59 -4.96 -8.35 21.01
C GLN A 59 -5.74 -7.25 21.73
N GLN A 60 -5.60 -6.01 21.26
CA GLN A 60 -6.22 -4.84 21.87
C GLN A 60 -7.44 -4.32 21.11
N LEU A 61 -7.74 -4.90 19.95
CA LEU A 61 -8.86 -4.50 19.12
C LEU A 61 -10.17 -5.00 19.75
N PRO A 62 -11.08 -4.09 20.15
CA PRO A 62 -12.32 -4.50 20.79
C PRO A 62 -13.29 -5.13 19.78
N PRO A 63 -14.17 -6.05 20.23
CA PRO A 63 -15.26 -6.57 19.42
C PRO A 63 -16.10 -5.46 18.80
N TRP A 64 -16.66 -5.68 17.62
CA TRP A 64 -17.52 -4.71 16.95
C TRP A 64 -18.66 -5.44 16.25
N PRO A 65 -19.76 -5.76 16.95
CA PRO A 65 -20.77 -6.71 16.48
C PRO A 65 -21.63 -6.15 15.34
N ILE A 66 -21.02 -5.95 14.17
CA ILE A 66 -21.67 -5.51 12.95
C ILE A 66 -22.29 -6.73 12.24
N SER A 67 -23.54 -6.59 11.82
CA SER A 67 -24.23 -7.64 11.06
C SER A 67 -23.65 -7.76 9.64
N GLY A 68 -23.93 -8.88 8.97
CA GLY A 68 -23.54 -9.05 7.57
C GLY A 68 -24.22 -8.04 6.64
N SER A 69 -25.48 -7.69 6.91
CA SER A 69 -26.24 -6.70 6.15
C SER A 69 -25.70 -5.29 6.34
N ASP A 70 -25.33 -4.89 7.56
CA ASP A 70 -24.74 -3.57 7.81
C ASP A 70 -23.38 -3.44 7.14
N PHE A 71 -22.58 -4.50 7.15
CA PHE A 71 -21.32 -4.54 6.42
C PHE A 71 -21.54 -4.46 4.90
N ALA A 72 -22.51 -5.19 4.36
CA ALA A 72 -22.86 -5.12 2.95
C ALA A 72 -23.35 -3.71 2.56
N LEU A 73 -24.14 -3.06 3.41
CA LEU A 73 -24.58 -1.68 3.22
C LEU A 73 -23.38 -0.71 3.18
N PHE A 74 -22.41 -0.85 4.09
CA PHE A 74 -21.17 -0.08 4.05
C PHE A 74 -20.42 -0.27 2.72
N VAL A 75 -20.24 -1.53 2.30
CA VAL A 75 -19.53 -1.85 1.05
C VAL A 75 -20.25 -1.25 -0.15
N LEU A 76 -21.58 -1.36 -0.22
CA LEU A 76 -22.38 -0.78 -1.30
C LEU A 76 -22.29 0.75 -1.32
N LEU A 77 -22.39 1.40 -0.16
CA LEU A 77 -22.24 2.85 -0.03
C LEU A 77 -20.84 3.30 -0.48
N PHE A 78 -19.79 2.62 0.00
CA PHE A 78 -18.41 2.88 -0.39
C PHE A 78 -18.21 2.72 -1.89
N LEU A 79 -18.57 1.57 -2.47
CA LEU A 79 -18.40 1.31 -3.90
C LEU A 79 -19.18 2.31 -4.75
N SER A 80 -20.38 2.69 -4.32
CA SER A 80 -21.19 3.69 -5.04
C SER A 80 -20.52 5.06 -5.05
N LEU A 81 -20.11 5.58 -3.89
CA LEU A 81 -19.47 6.90 -3.82
C LEU A 81 -18.08 6.91 -4.48
N TYR A 82 -17.28 5.86 -4.28
CA TYR A 82 -15.98 5.69 -4.92
C TYR A 82 -16.10 5.68 -6.44
N SER A 83 -17.08 4.97 -7.00
CA SER A 83 -17.26 4.87 -8.46
C SER A 83 -17.85 6.14 -9.07
N LEU A 84 -18.68 6.87 -8.32
CA LEU A 84 -19.31 8.11 -8.80
C LEU A 84 -18.35 9.30 -8.82
N ALA A 85 -17.33 9.33 -7.96
CA ALA A 85 -16.42 10.47 -7.87
C ALA A 85 -15.65 10.74 -9.18
N PRO A 86 -14.97 9.75 -9.80
CA PRO A 86 -14.38 9.91 -11.13
C PRO A 86 -15.36 10.46 -12.17
N ILE A 87 -16.55 9.87 -12.24
CA ILE A 87 -17.59 10.23 -13.22
C ILE A 87 -18.05 11.68 -13.00
N ALA A 88 -18.24 12.10 -11.75
CA ALA A 88 -18.62 13.46 -11.42
C ALA A 88 -17.54 14.47 -11.85
N VAL A 89 -16.25 14.16 -11.63
CA VAL A 89 -15.15 15.02 -12.10
C VAL A 89 -15.15 15.14 -13.62
N ALA A 90 -15.19 14.01 -14.34
CA ALA A 90 -15.27 13.99 -15.81
C ALA A 90 -16.46 14.82 -16.34
N ARG A 91 -17.64 14.70 -15.72
CA ARG A 91 -18.84 15.48 -16.10
C ARG A 91 -18.71 16.97 -15.83
N VAL A 92 -18.05 17.37 -14.74
CA VAL A 92 -17.81 18.78 -14.41
C VAL A 92 -16.80 19.41 -15.38
N LEU A 93 -15.77 18.65 -15.77
CA LEU A 93 -14.76 19.10 -16.73
C LEU A 93 -15.24 19.01 -18.19
N GLY A 94 -16.27 18.21 -18.47
CA GLY A 94 -16.80 18.02 -19.82
C GLY A 94 -15.89 17.17 -20.71
N GLN A 95 -15.11 16.27 -20.11
CA GLN A 95 -14.13 15.39 -20.77
C GLN A 95 -14.38 13.92 -20.39
N ASP A 96 -13.86 13.00 -21.22
CA ASP A 96 -13.81 11.58 -20.87
C ASP A 96 -12.66 11.28 -19.91
N LEU A 97 -12.82 10.24 -19.08
CA LEU A 97 -11.82 9.87 -18.06
C LEU A 97 -10.45 9.51 -18.62
N SER A 98 -10.40 9.00 -19.86
CA SER A 98 -9.16 8.66 -20.56
C SER A 98 -8.36 9.88 -21.00
N ASP A 99 -9.00 11.05 -21.04
CA ASP A 99 -8.47 12.25 -21.68
C ASP A 99 -8.04 13.30 -20.65
N LEU A 100 -8.14 12.98 -19.35
CA LEU A 100 -7.73 13.88 -18.27
C LEU A 100 -6.22 14.10 -18.31
N ASP A 101 -5.82 15.37 -18.21
CA ASP A 101 -4.41 15.71 -18.03
C ASP A 101 -3.92 15.36 -16.61
N PRO A 102 -2.60 15.36 -16.34
CA PRO A 102 -2.07 15.03 -15.01
C PRO A 102 -2.61 15.91 -13.86
N GLY A 103 -2.93 17.18 -14.11
CA GLY A 103 -3.52 18.06 -13.10
C GLY A 103 -4.99 17.71 -12.83
N GLU A 104 -5.74 17.36 -13.85
CA GLU A 104 -7.13 16.89 -13.75
C GLU A 104 -7.21 15.51 -13.08
N MET A 105 -6.28 14.59 -13.39
CA MET A 105 -6.13 13.31 -12.69
C MET A 105 -5.82 13.50 -11.20
N LEU A 106 -5.04 14.52 -10.84
CA LEU A 106 -4.77 14.86 -9.45
C LEU A 106 -6.05 15.28 -8.73
N VAL A 107 -6.85 16.16 -9.34
CA VAL A 107 -8.17 16.59 -8.83
C VAL A 107 -9.10 15.39 -8.67
N GLN A 108 -9.15 14.51 -9.67
CA GLN A 108 -9.89 13.25 -9.64
C GLN A 108 -9.44 12.35 -8.48
N GLY A 109 -8.13 12.23 -8.25
CA GLY A 109 -7.56 11.47 -7.15
C GLY A 109 -8.03 11.98 -5.79
N TYR A 110 -7.93 13.29 -5.55
CA TYR A 110 -8.43 13.90 -4.31
C TYR A 110 -9.95 13.76 -4.16
N ALA A 111 -10.73 13.92 -5.23
CA ALA A 111 -12.18 13.73 -5.21
C ALA A 111 -12.54 12.27 -4.86
N THR A 112 -11.79 11.31 -5.38
CA THR A 112 -11.95 9.90 -5.07
C THR A 112 -11.69 9.65 -3.58
N GLN A 113 -10.59 10.17 -3.02
CA GLN A 113 -10.32 10.03 -1.58
C GLN A 113 -11.36 10.74 -0.71
N ALA A 114 -11.86 11.91 -1.13
CA ALA A 114 -12.94 12.61 -0.45
C ALA A 114 -14.24 11.79 -0.43
N SER A 115 -14.54 11.06 -1.50
CA SER A 115 -15.70 10.17 -1.57
C SER A 115 -15.59 8.99 -0.59
N ILE A 116 -14.38 8.47 -0.37
CA ILE A 116 -14.10 7.44 0.63
C ILE A 116 -14.37 7.98 2.04
N LEU A 117 -13.86 9.19 2.34
CA LEU A 117 -14.11 9.85 3.62
C LEU A 117 -15.60 10.16 3.81
N ALA A 118 -16.31 10.54 2.75
CA ALA A 118 -17.75 10.77 2.79
C ALA A 118 -18.51 9.48 3.07
N ALA A 119 -18.20 8.37 2.39
CA ALA A 119 -18.79 7.06 2.65
C ALA A 119 -18.55 6.62 4.11
N TRP A 120 -17.31 6.78 4.58
CA TRP A 120 -16.95 6.52 5.96
C TRP A 120 -17.75 7.38 6.95
N ALA A 121 -17.84 8.69 6.73
CA ALA A 121 -18.53 9.63 7.60
C ALA A 121 -20.05 9.42 7.61
N LEU A 122 -20.65 9.14 6.45
CA LEU A 122 -22.08 8.82 6.36
C LEU A 122 -22.40 7.51 7.08
N PHE A 123 -21.56 6.48 6.91
CA PHE A 123 -21.77 5.23 7.62
C PHE A 123 -21.62 5.40 9.13
N ARG A 124 -20.79 6.35 9.62
CA ARG A 124 -20.71 6.68 11.06
C ARG A 124 -22.01 7.17 11.68
N LEU A 125 -22.95 7.65 10.87
CA LEU A 125 -24.28 8.03 11.33
C LEU A 125 -25.18 6.80 11.57
N HIS A 126 -24.78 5.63 11.05
CA HIS A 126 -25.49 4.37 11.26
C HIS A 126 -25.23 3.84 12.69
N PRO A 127 -26.25 3.39 13.43
CA PRO A 127 -26.09 2.93 14.83
C PRO A 127 -25.05 1.82 15.00
N ALA A 128 -24.88 0.96 13.99
CA ALA A 128 -23.89 -0.13 14.02
C ALA A 128 -22.43 0.33 13.81
N ALA A 129 -22.19 1.61 13.53
CA ALA A 129 -20.86 2.13 13.17
C ALA A 129 -20.00 2.56 14.36
N GLU A 130 -20.44 2.28 15.59
CA GLU A 130 -19.60 2.49 16.77
C GLU A 130 -18.32 1.66 16.68
N THR A 131 -17.17 2.33 16.63
CA THR A 131 -15.86 1.66 16.69
C THR A 131 -15.26 1.91 18.07
N PRO A 132 -15.41 1.00 19.05
CA PRO A 132 -14.71 1.15 20.31
C PRO A 132 -13.20 1.29 20.06
N ARG A 133 -12.56 2.22 20.75
CA ARG A 133 -11.14 2.54 20.60
C ARG A 133 -10.30 1.55 21.41
N GLY A 134 -9.18 1.09 20.84
CA GLY A 134 -8.18 0.34 21.59
C GLY A 134 -7.51 1.18 22.68
N ARG A 135 -6.84 0.50 23.60
CA ARG A 135 -6.26 1.12 24.81
C ARG A 135 -4.89 1.78 24.60
N THR A 136 -4.18 1.42 23.52
CA THR A 136 -2.87 2.01 23.20
C THR A 136 -3.01 3.53 23.03
N GLY A 137 -2.02 4.33 23.43
CA GLY A 137 -1.98 5.78 23.20
C GLY A 137 -1.66 6.15 21.75
N LEU A 138 -1.95 7.38 21.31
CA LEU A 138 -1.69 7.79 19.92
C LEU A 138 -0.19 7.72 19.56
N ALA A 139 0.66 8.34 20.37
CA ALA A 139 2.10 8.35 20.15
C ALA A 139 2.71 6.94 20.15
N ALA A 140 2.26 6.08 21.07
CA ALA A 140 2.69 4.69 21.13
C ALA A 140 2.29 3.90 19.88
N ALA A 141 1.08 4.12 19.36
CA ALA A 141 0.63 3.48 18.13
C ALA A 141 1.43 3.94 16.90
N VAL A 142 1.66 5.25 16.76
CA VAL A 142 2.51 5.80 15.69
C VAL A 142 3.92 5.23 15.78
N GLY A 143 4.55 5.26 16.96
CA GLY A 143 5.88 4.68 17.16
C GLY A 143 5.94 3.18 16.85
N THR A 144 4.87 2.44 17.17
CA THR A 144 4.78 1.00 16.82
C THR A 144 4.71 0.82 15.30
N GLY A 145 3.96 1.65 14.58
CA GLY A 145 3.89 1.62 13.11
C GLY A 145 5.23 1.93 12.44
N LEU A 146 5.91 2.99 12.89
CA LEU A 146 7.26 3.33 12.40
C LEU A 146 8.27 2.21 12.70
N THR A 147 8.19 1.61 13.88
CA THR A 147 9.06 0.47 14.22
C THR A 147 8.72 -0.75 13.36
N ALA A 148 7.43 -1.03 13.13
CA ALA A 148 7.00 -2.15 12.29
C ALA A 148 7.55 -2.06 10.87
N PHE A 149 7.73 -0.86 10.32
CA PHE A 149 8.36 -0.67 9.01
C PHE A 149 9.78 -1.24 8.97
N LEU A 150 10.60 -1.00 10.00
CA LEU A 150 11.95 -1.57 10.08
C LEU A 150 11.93 -3.11 10.14
N PHE A 151 10.96 -3.70 10.84
CA PHE A 151 10.81 -5.16 10.82
C PHE A 151 10.32 -5.67 9.46
N LEU A 152 9.54 -4.88 8.75
CA LEU A 152 8.91 -5.28 7.50
C LEU A 152 9.84 -5.13 6.29
N ILE A 153 10.71 -4.12 6.26
CA ILE A 153 11.51 -3.77 5.08
C ILE A 153 12.37 -4.92 4.52
N PRO A 154 13.05 -5.79 5.32
CA PRO A 154 13.82 -6.89 4.74
C PRO A 154 12.93 -7.92 4.05
N ALA A 155 11.76 -8.23 4.65
CA ALA A 155 10.80 -9.16 4.07
C ALA A 155 10.13 -8.57 2.81
N LEU A 156 9.85 -7.27 2.81
CA LEU A 156 9.36 -6.56 1.63
C LEU A 156 10.36 -6.63 0.48
N MET A 157 11.63 -6.31 0.71
CA MET A 157 12.66 -6.32 -0.34
C MET A 157 12.85 -7.73 -0.92
N ALA A 158 12.89 -8.76 -0.07
CA ALA A 158 12.93 -10.14 -0.52
C ALA A 158 11.67 -10.52 -1.33
N THR A 159 10.49 -10.06 -0.91
CA THR A 159 9.23 -10.32 -1.60
C THR A 159 9.19 -9.62 -2.96
N ILE A 160 9.60 -8.35 -3.04
CA ILE A 160 9.64 -7.58 -4.30
C ILE A 160 10.59 -8.25 -5.29
N GLY A 161 11.83 -8.55 -4.90
CA GLY A 161 12.81 -9.17 -5.79
C GLY A 161 12.41 -10.58 -6.24
N GLY A 162 11.93 -11.40 -5.30
CA GLY A 162 11.49 -12.77 -5.62
C GLY A 162 10.23 -12.81 -6.49
N TRP A 163 9.29 -11.89 -6.26
CA TRP A 163 8.08 -11.78 -7.07
C TRP A 163 8.39 -11.29 -8.48
N TYR A 164 9.20 -10.24 -8.60
CA TYR A 164 9.66 -9.73 -9.88
C TYR A 164 10.33 -10.82 -10.73
N TRP A 165 11.31 -11.52 -10.15
CA TRP A 165 12.00 -12.62 -10.81
C TRP A 165 11.04 -13.72 -11.28
N LEU A 166 10.03 -14.06 -10.46
CA LEU A 166 9.04 -15.06 -10.83
C LEU A 166 8.17 -14.62 -12.02
N LEU A 167 7.79 -13.34 -12.07
CA LEU A 167 7.03 -12.78 -13.21
C LEU A 167 7.85 -12.83 -14.50
N GLU A 168 9.13 -12.46 -14.44
CA GLU A 168 10.04 -12.52 -15.59
C GLU A 168 10.19 -13.96 -16.11
N VAL A 169 10.45 -14.92 -15.20
CA VAL A 169 10.58 -16.34 -15.57
C VAL A 169 9.28 -16.90 -16.14
N ALA A 170 8.13 -16.39 -15.71
CA ALA A 170 6.83 -16.72 -16.26
C ALA A 170 6.55 -16.05 -17.63
N GLY A 171 7.45 -15.21 -18.13
CA GLY A 171 7.30 -14.48 -19.39
C GLY A 171 6.25 -13.36 -19.31
N LEU A 172 5.94 -12.88 -18.11
CA LEU A 172 5.06 -11.75 -17.88
C LEU A 172 5.87 -10.46 -17.87
N ASP A 173 5.28 -9.37 -18.38
CA ASP A 173 5.91 -8.05 -18.44
C ASP A 173 5.34 -7.15 -17.34
N PRO A 174 5.97 -7.10 -16.15
CA PRO A 174 5.46 -6.33 -15.02
C PRO A 174 5.59 -4.83 -15.23
N GLN A 175 4.45 -4.13 -15.30
CA GLN A 175 4.43 -2.67 -15.40
C GLN A 175 4.37 -1.99 -14.02
N PRO A 176 5.02 -0.82 -13.85
CA PRO A 176 4.81 0.05 -12.69
C PRO A 176 3.33 0.44 -12.51
N GLN A 177 3.01 1.06 -11.38
CA GLN A 177 1.68 1.65 -11.19
C GLN A 177 1.61 3.02 -11.89
N ASP A 178 0.48 3.33 -12.53
CA ASP A 178 0.27 4.60 -13.25
C ASP A 178 0.62 5.84 -12.40
N VAL A 179 0.26 5.82 -11.10
CA VAL A 179 0.53 6.94 -10.19
C VAL A 179 2.03 7.24 -10.04
N ILE A 180 2.89 6.22 -10.15
CA ILE A 180 4.35 6.38 -10.08
C ILE A 180 4.84 7.14 -11.31
N GLU A 181 4.39 6.74 -12.50
CA GLU A 181 4.76 7.38 -13.75
C GLU A 181 4.26 8.82 -13.80
N ILE A 182 3.03 9.06 -13.33
CA ILE A 182 2.45 10.41 -13.23
C ILE A 182 3.27 11.29 -12.29
N ILE A 183 3.68 10.79 -11.11
CA ILE A 183 4.51 11.53 -10.16
C ILE A 183 5.86 11.94 -10.77
N GLN A 184 6.49 11.03 -11.53
CA GLN A 184 7.78 11.28 -12.18
C GLN A 184 7.64 12.31 -13.30
N ALA A 185 6.58 12.21 -14.11
CA ALA A 185 6.29 13.12 -15.20
C ALA A 185 5.76 14.50 -14.75
N ALA A 186 5.17 14.59 -13.55
CA ALA A 186 4.55 15.80 -13.06
C ALA A 186 5.58 16.94 -12.87
N PRO A 187 5.19 18.20 -13.19
CA PRO A 187 6.04 19.36 -12.97
C PRO A 187 6.32 19.54 -11.47
N PRO A 188 7.47 20.15 -11.08
CA PRO A 188 7.83 20.29 -9.67
C PRO A 188 6.78 20.98 -8.80
N SER A 189 6.01 21.92 -9.36
CA SER A 189 4.91 22.62 -8.69
C SER A 189 3.73 21.72 -8.33
N GLU A 190 3.50 20.66 -9.10
CA GLU A 190 2.38 19.72 -8.90
C GLU A 190 2.81 18.46 -8.13
N ARG A 191 4.08 18.08 -8.25
CA ARG A 191 4.66 16.89 -7.61
C ARG A 191 4.41 16.85 -6.11
N LEU A 192 4.47 17.99 -5.42
CA LEU A 192 4.15 18.07 -3.99
C LEU A 192 2.74 17.56 -3.67
N TYR A 193 1.74 17.91 -4.48
CA TYR A 193 0.35 17.50 -4.26
C TYR A 193 0.15 16.02 -4.55
N TRP A 194 0.79 15.49 -5.60
CA TRP A 194 0.79 14.05 -5.83
C TRP A 194 1.43 13.27 -4.68
N VAL A 195 2.54 13.76 -4.14
CA VAL A 195 3.20 13.15 -2.97
C VAL A 195 2.29 13.22 -1.74
N LEU A 196 1.62 14.35 -1.48
CA LEU A 196 0.67 14.47 -0.37
C LEU A 196 -0.52 13.50 -0.54
N LEU A 197 -1.04 13.38 -1.76
CA LEU A 197 -2.10 12.43 -2.08
C LEU A 197 -1.65 10.99 -1.79
N ALA A 198 -0.52 10.56 -2.35
CA ALA A 198 -0.04 9.18 -2.25
C ALA A 198 0.50 8.80 -0.86
N VAL A 199 1.15 9.73 -0.15
CA VAL A 199 1.84 9.43 1.13
C VAL A 199 0.94 9.68 2.34
N VAL A 200 -0.03 10.57 2.26
CA VAL A 200 -0.84 10.98 3.41
C VAL A 200 -2.32 10.66 3.20
N VAL A 201 -2.91 11.25 2.15
CA VAL A 201 -4.36 11.23 1.99
C VAL A 201 -4.87 9.82 1.69
N ALA A 202 -4.27 9.15 0.70
CA ALA A 202 -4.63 7.79 0.32
C ALA A 202 -4.44 6.80 1.49
N PRO A 203 -3.27 6.72 2.17
CA PRO A 203 -3.11 5.85 3.34
C PRO A 203 -4.15 6.08 4.44
N VAL A 204 -4.48 7.33 4.78
CA VAL A 204 -5.50 7.60 5.80
C VAL A 204 -6.87 7.06 5.35
N CYS A 205 -7.30 7.36 4.13
CA CYS A 205 -8.60 6.94 3.61
C CYS A 205 -8.69 5.42 3.46
N GLU A 206 -7.65 4.80 2.93
CA GLU A 206 -7.57 3.36 2.72
C GLU A 206 -7.58 2.60 4.05
N GLU A 207 -6.78 3.01 5.05
CA GLU A 207 -6.79 2.35 6.35
C GLU A 207 -8.15 2.47 7.06
N LEU A 208 -8.87 3.58 6.87
CA LEU A 208 -10.22 3.72 7.41
C LEU A 208 -11.18 2.67 6.84
N VAL A 209 -11.04 2.29 5.56
CA VAL A 209 -11.90 1.29 4.91
C VAL A 209 -11.37 -0.12 5.14
N PHE A 210 -10.16 -0.41 4.70
CA PHE A 210 -9.62 -1.76 4.69
C PHE A 210 -9.39 -2.27 6.12
N ARG A 211 -8.91 -1.43 7.05
CA ARG A 211 -8.61 -1.89 8.42
C ARG A 211 -9.79 -1.61 9.34
N GLY A 212 -10.38 -0.42 9.22
CA GLY A 212 -11.54 -0.03 10.01
C GLY A 212 -12.78 -0.90 9.78
N TYR A 213 -13.01 -1.38 8.54
CA TYR A 213 -14.20 -2.15 8.18
C TYR A 213 -13.86 -3.55 7.69
N VAL A 214 -13.13 -3.71 6.58
CA VAL A 214 -12.96 -5.02 5.91
C VAL A 214 -12.25 -6.03 6.83
N PHE A 215 -11.03 -5.71 7.27
CA PHE A 215 -10.28 -6.54 8.20
C PHE A 215 -11.05 -6.77 9.49
N ARG A 216 -11.65 -5.73 10.07
CA ARG A 216 -12.35 -5.82 11.35
C ARG A 216 -13.58 -6.73 11.27
N PHE A 217 -14.32 -6.68 10.16
CA PHE A 217 -15.44 -7.56 9.87
C PHE A 217 -15.00 -9.03 9.77
N LEU A 218 -13.92 -9.29 9.05
CA LEU A 218 -13.34 -10.62 8.89
C LEU A 218 -12.81 -11.15 10.23
N HIS A 219 -12.04 -10.35 10.97
CA HIS A 219 -11.39 -10.72 12.22
C HIS A 219 -12.37 -11.14 13.34
N GLN A 220 -13.64 -10.74 13.25
CA GLN A 220 -14.67 -11.21 14.18
C GLN A 220 -15.20 -12.60 13.88
N ARG A 221 -14.98 -13.08 12.65
CA ARG A 221 -15.55 -14.32 12.12
C ARG A 221 -14.48 -15.37 11.86
N MET A 222 -13.21 -14.99 11.85
CA MET A 222 -12.09 -15.89 11.64
C MET A 222 -10.86 -15.45 12.44
N PRO A 223 -9.89 -16.36 12.65
CA PRO A 223 -8.66 -16.04 13.37
C PRO A 223 -7.85 -14.92 12.69
N LEU A 224 -6.91 -14.36 13.46
CA LEU A 224 -6.10 -13.21 13.07
C LEU A 224 -5.41 -13.35 11.70
N LEU A 225 -4.70 -14.45 11.49
CA LEU A 225 -3.90 -14.64 10.28
C LEU A 225 -4.76 -14.75 9.01
N PRO A 226 -5.79 -15.62 8.93
CA PRO A 226 -6.70 -15.63 7.78
C PRO A 226 -7.37 -14.27 7.52
N ALA A 227 -7.84 -13.58 8.56
CA ALA A 227 -8.46 -12.26 8.40
C ALA A 227 -7.48 -11.24 7.82
N ALA A 228 -6.23 -11.23 8.31
CA ALA A 228 -5.18 -10.35 7.83
C ALA A 228 -4.80 -10.64 6.38
N ILE A 229 -4.61 -11.92 6.02
CA ILE A 229 -4.24 -12.33 4.66
C ILE A 229 -5.36 -12.01 3.66
N ILE A 230 -6.61 -12.37 3.98
CA ILE A 230 -7.76 -12.10 3.08
C ILE A 230 -7.97 -10.60 2.92
N SER A 231 -7.95 -9.84 4.01
CA SER A 231 -8.06 -8.38 3.92
C SER A 231 -6.88 -7.77 3.15
N GLY A 232 -5.68 -8.30 3.31
CA GLY A 232 -4.48 -7.87 2.57
C GLY A 232 -4.59 -8.17 1.08
N ALA A 233 -5.16 -9.32 0.71
CA ALA A 233 -5.41 -9.67 -0.69
C ALA A 233 -6.48 -8.77 -1.32
N VAL A 234 -7.54 -8.43 -0.59
CA VAL A 234 -8.56 -7.46 -1.05
C VAL A 234 -7.93 -6.08 -1.26
N PHE A 235 -7.08 -5.64 -0.33
CA PHE A 235 -6.31 -4.39 -0.44
C PHE A 235 -5.38 -4.38 -1.67
N ALA A 236 -4.59 -5.43 -1.85
CA ALA A 236 -3.68 -5.55 -3.00
C ALA A 236 -4.44 -5.59 -4.33
N SER A 237 -5.57 -6.29 -4.39
CA SER A 237 -6.39 -6.40 -5.60
C SER A 237 -6.99 -5.06 -6.02
N ALA A 238 -7.30 -4.18 -5.07
CA ALA A 238 -7.87 -2.86 -5.34
C ALA A 238 -6.91 -1.92 -6.09
N HIS A 239 -5.62 -2.27 -6.18
CA HIS A 239 -4.61 -1.51 -6.94
C HIS A 239 -4.50 -1.96 -8.40
N PHE A 240 -5.16 -3.04 -8.79
CA PHE A 240 -5.20 -3.55 -10.17
C PHE A 240 -3.83 -3.69 -10.87
N ASN A 241 -2.77 -3.94 -10.09
CA ASN A 241 -1.41 -4.04 -10.60
C ASN A 241 -0.73 -5.33 -10.12
N LEU A 242 -0.34 -6.18 -11.07
CA LEU A 242 0.22 -7.50 -10.77
C LEU A 242 1.61 -7.42 -10.13
N LEU A 243 2.45 -6.48 -10.56
CA LEU A 243 3.80 -6.28 -10.01
C LEU A 243 3.74 -5.97 -8.51
N THR A 244 2.80 -5.13 -8.09
CA THR A 244 2.67 -4.69 -6.69
C THR A 244 1.78 -5.61 -5.86
N PHE A 245 1.08 -6.57 -6.47
CA PHE A 245 0.11 -7.44 -5.78
C PHE A 245 0.71 -8.16 -4.56
N LEU A 246 1.79 -8.93 -4.73
CA LEU A 246 2.34 -9.73 -3.63
C LEU A 246 2.99 -8.86 -2.52
N PRO A 247 3.78 -7.81 -2.84
CA PRO A 247 4.23 -6.84 -1.84
C PRO A 247 3.10 -6.16 -1.06
N LEU A 248 2.04 -5.73 -1.75
CA LEU A 248 0.89 -5.07 -1.12
C LEU A 248 0.04 -6.05 -0.30
N LEU A 249 0.00 -7.34 -0.66
CA LEU A 249 -0.63 -8.37 0.16
C LEU A 249 0.13 -8.52 1.49
N LEU A 250 1.46 -8.60 1.44
CA LEU A 250 2.30 -8.71 2.63
C LEU A 250 2.15 -7.49 3.55
N LEU A 251 2.31 -6.28 3.00
CA LEU A 251 2.04 -5.03 3.72
C LEU A 251 0.60 -5.06 4.27
N GLY A 252 -0.32 -5.50 3.42
CA GLY A 252 -1.73 -5.63 3.65
C GLY A 252 -2.07 -6.36 4.94
N ALA A 253 -1.51 -7.56 5.07
CA ALA A 253 -1.65 -8.43 6.22
C ALA A 253 -0.99 -7.84 7.47
N VAL A 254 0.22 -7.28 7.35
CA VAL A 254 0.94 -6.68 8.49
C VAL A 254 0.17 -5.50 9.07
N LEU A 255 -0.42 -4.64 8.23
CA LEU A 255 -1.29 -3.55 8.66
C LEU A 255 -2.51 -4.04 9.46
N GLY A 256 -3.12 -5.17 9.05
CA GLY A 256 -4.21 -5.81 9.79
C GLY A 256 -3.76 -6.35 11.15
N ILE A 257 -2.63 -7.07 11.20
CA ILE A 257 -2.06 -7.60 12.44
C ILE A 257 -1.72 -6.46 13.40
N LEU A 258 -1.12 -5.39 12.90
CA LEU A 258 -0.76 -4.21 13.68
C LEU A 258 -2.01 -3.53 14.27
N TYR A 259 -3.09 -3.43 13.49
CA TYR A 259 -4.36 -2.90 13.98
C TYR A 259 -4.97 -3.79 15.07
N ALA A 260 -4.94 -5.12 14.92
CA ALA A 260 -5.43 -6.05 15.95
C ALA A 260 -4.64 -5.94 17.26
N LYS A 261 -3.30 -5.82 17.16
CA LYS A 261 -2.39 -5.78 18.31
C LYS A 261 -2.39 -4.45 19.06
N THR A 262 -2.61 -3.34 18.36
CA THR A 262 -2.62 -1.99 18.98
C THR A 262 -4.04 -1.49 19.29
N GLY A 263 -5.05 -2.01 18.60
CA GLY A 263 -6.43 -1.51 18.65
C GLY A 263 -6.58 -0.06 18.15
N ARG A 264 -5.56 0.49 17.47
CA ARG A 264 -5.58 1.84 16.90
C ARG A 264 -5.19 1.83 15.43
N LEU A 265 -6.02 2.43 14.58
CA LEU A 265 -5.71 2.61 13.16
C LEU A 265 -4.44 3.45 12.92
N ALA A 266 -4.11 4.36 13.84
CA ALA A 266 -2.92 5.20 13.74
C ALA A 266 -1.61 4.41 13.58
N ALA A 267 -1.53 3.18 14.10
CA ALA A 267 -0.36 2.34 13.90
C ALA A 267 -0.25 1.87 12.44
N SER A 268 -1.37 1.39 11.88
CA SER A 268 -1.44 0.96 10.48
C SER A 268 -1.26 2.15 9.53
N ILE A 269 -1.89 3.30 9.80
CA ILE A 269 -1.70 4.54 9.04
C ILE A 269 -0.22 4.93 9.03
N ALA A 270 0.45 4.97 10.19
CA ALA A 270 1.87 5.34 10.26
C ALA A 270 2.77 4.39 9.45
N LEU A 271 2.55 3.07 9.53
CA LEU A 271 3.27 2.09 8.73
C LEU A 271 3.02 2.28 7.23
N HIS A 272 1.77 2.50 6.84
CA HIS A 272 1.40 2.68 5.43
C HIS A 272 2.01 3.98 4.86
N MET A 273 1.92 5.09 5.61
CA MET A 273 2.51 6.37 5.21
C MET A 273 4.03 6.26 5.03
N VAL A 274 4.76 5.60 5.93
CA VAL A 274 6.22 5.46 5.79
C VAL A 274 6.60 4.51 4.66
N PHE A 275 5.81 3.47 4.39
CA PHE A 275 5.99 2.60 3.22
C PHE A 275 5.81 3.37 1.91
N ASN A 276 4.74 4.16 1.78
CA ASN A 276 4.50 4.98 0.58
C ASN A 276 5.57 6.08 0.43
N LEU A 277 5.98 6.70 1.55
CA LEU A 277 7.06 7.69 1.53
C LEU A 277 8.37 7.08 1.03
N ASN A 278 8.75 5.91 1.53
CA ASN A 278 9.94 5.18 1.09
C ASN A 278 9.85 4.87 -0.42
N THR A 279 8.71 4.37 -0.89
CA THR A 279 8.47 4.09 -2.32
C THR A 279 8.65 5.36 -3.17
N VAL A 280 8.05 6.48 -2.76
CA VAL A 280 8.18 7.77 -3.46
C VAL A 280 9.63 8.26 -3.48
N ILE A 281 10.37 8.12 -2.38
CA ILE A 281 11.79 8.50 -2.32
C ILE A 281 12.61 7.66 -3.31
N VAL A 282 12.42 6.34 -3.30
CA VAL A 282 13.10 5.42 -4.23
C VAL A 282 12.80 5.78 -5.68
N VAL A 283 11.54 6.04 -6.01
CA VAL A 283 11.10 6.41 -7.36
C VAL A 283 11.68 7.75 -7.81
N LEU A 284 11.60 8.79 -6.97
CA LEU A 284 12.00 10.14 -7.34
C LEU A 284 13.52 10.33 -7.41
N LEU A 285 14.26 9.64 -6.54
CA LEU A 285 15.73 9.70 -6.53
C LEU A 285 16.35 8.65 -7.45
N GLY A 286 15.65 7.54 -7.72
CA GLY A 286 16.13 6.45 -8.57
C GLY A 286 15.84 6.65 -10.05
N GLY A 287 14.76 7.35 -10.42
CA GLY A 287 14.43 7.72 -11.80
C GLY A 287 15.10 9.01 -12.30
N ALA A 288 16.11 9.52 -11.59
CA ALA A 288 16.82 10.76 -11.93
C ALA A 288 18.14 10.52 -12.68
N ALA A 289 18.33 9.36 -13.30
CA ALA A 289 19.48 9.01 -14.14
C ALA A 289 19.06 8.93 -15.62
#